data_AF-A0A656VQJ4-F1
#
_entry.id   AF-A0A656VQJ4-F1
#
_cell.length_a   1.000
_cell.length_b   1.000
_cell.length_c   1.000
_cell.angle_alpha   90.00
_cell.angle_beta   90.00
_cell.angle_gamma   90.00
#
_symmetry.space_group_name_H-M   'P 1'
#
loop_
_entity.id
_entity.type
_entity.pdbx_description
1 polymer ?
#
loop_
_entity_poly.entity_id
_entity_poly.type
_entity_poly.pdbx_seq_one_letter_code
_entity_poly.pdbx_strand_id
1 'polypeptide(L)'
;MKTSRMLMVSLLLAPLFASAHNFQLQQRVAPVGVSDKGELNYADGNFSYQNWNSAQLSGKVRVIQHIAGRSSAKDMNDPLIEAIKKAKLPHDRYQTTTIVNTDDALMGTAMFVRSSIEDSKKEFPWSQFIVDSDGNVRKAWDLQPKGSAIVVLDKQGRIQFAKDGALTPEEVQQVISKLHQLLAN
;
A
#
# COMPACT_ATOMS: atom_id res chain seq x y z
N MET A 1 39.78 -13.13 54.56
CA MET A 1 38.90 -14.03 53.77
C MET A 1 37.98 -13.17 52.91
N LYS A 2 37.79 -13.56 51.65
CA LYS A 2 37.40 -12.72 50.51
C LYS A 2 35.94 -12.26 50.58
N THR A 3 35.69 -10.96 50.35
CA THR A 3 34.36 -10.39 50.10
C THR A 3 33.96 -10.67 48.64
N SER A 4 32.90 -11.46 48.44
CA SER A 4 32.36 -11.71 47.10
C SER A 4 31.34 -10.63 46.76
N ARG A 5 31.67 -9.76 45.79
CA ARG A 5 30.73 -8.81 45.18
C ARG A 5 29.91 -9.55 44.12
N MET A 6 28.62 -9.75 44.38
CA MET A 6 27.68 -10.23 43.37
C MET A 6 27.38 -9.08 42.41
N LEU A 7 27.85 -9.17 41.17
CA LEU A 7 27.47 -8.25 40.08
C LEU A 7 26.08 -8.64 39.59
N MET A 8 25.10 -7.76 39.77
CA MET A 8 23.75 -7.90 39.23
C MET A 8 23.77 -7.37 37.78
N VAL A 9 23.72 -8.27 36.80
CA VAL A 9 23.58 -7.91 35.38
C VAL A 9 22.10 -7.75 35.07
N SER A 10 21.63 -6.51 35.03
CA SER A 10 20.28 -6.17 34.55
C SER A 10 20.27 -6.20 33.02
N LEU A 11 19.67 -7.26 32.45
CA LEU A 11 19.40 -7.36 31.02
C LEU A 11 18.24 -6.41 30.67
N LEU A 12 18.55 -5.22 30.15
CA LEU A 12 17.55 -4.31 29.59
C LEU A 12 16.98 -4.94 28.30
N LEU A 13 15.81 -5.59 28.38
CA LEU A 13 14.98 -5.86 27.19
C LEU A 13 14.42 -4.52 26.71
N ALA A 14 15.14 -3.83 25.82
CA ALA A 14 14.52 -2.82 24.99
C ALA A 14 13.55 -3.55 24.04
N PRO A 15 12.25 -3.24 24.02
CA PRO A 15 11.35 -3.79 23.02
C PRO A 15 11.87 -3.36 21.64
N LEU A 16 12.32 -4.33 20.85
CA LEU A 16 12.56 -4.13 19.43
C LEU A 16 11.19 -3.86 18.81
N PHE A 17 10.86 -2.59 18.62
CA PHE A 17 9.80 -2.22 17.69
C PHE A 17 10.30 -2.58 16.30
N ALA A 18 10.12 -3.84 15.90
CA ALA A 18 10.26 -4.24 14.52
C ALA A 18 9.16 -3.51 13.76
N SER A 19 9.51 -2.41 13.08
CA SER A 19 8.65 -1.89 12.01
C SER A 19 8.49 -3.03 11.03
N ALA A 20 7.25 -3.50 10.88
CA ALA A 20 6.91 -4.56 9.95
C ALA A 20 7.47 -4.26 8.55
N HIS A 21 7.26 -3.05 8.06
CA HIS A 21 7.63 -2.63 6.70
C HIS A 21 9.00 -1.94 6.62
N ASN A 22 9.60 -1.94 5.41
CA ASN A 22 10.87 -1.24 5.14
C ASN A 22 10.73 0.21 4.62
N PHE A 23 9.53 0.80 4.67
CA PHE A 23 9.31 2.18 4.22
C PHE A 23 10.10 3.22 5.02
N GLN A 24 10.74 4.15 4.31
CA GLN A 24 11.45 5.29 4.88
C GLN A 24 10.91 6.59 4.30
N LEU A 25 10.63 7.57 5.15
CA LEU A 25 10.17 8.89 4.70
C LEU A 25 11.22 9.56 3.81
N GLN A 26 10.75 10.32 2.82
CA GLN A 26 11.54 10.99 1.77
C GLN A 26 12.36 10.06 0.85
N GLN A 27 12.27 8.74 1.03
CA GLN A 27 12.84 7.75 0.13
C GLN A 27 11.78 7.21 -0.83
N ARG A 28 12.23 6.53 -1.89
CA ARG A 28 11.33 5.74 -2.74
C ARG A 28 11.01 4.41 -2.07
N VAL A 29 9.89 3.81 -2.44
CA VAL A 29 9.61 2.40 -2.09
C VAL A 29 10.68 1.48 -2.69
N ALA A 30 10.87 0.30 -2.11
CA ALA A 30 11.82 -0.66 -2.64
C ALA A 30 11.49 -1.02 -4.12
N PRO A 31 12.51 -1.15 -4.99
CA PRO A 31 12.32 -1.60 -6.36
C PRO A 31 11.65 -2.98 -6.41
N VAL A 32 10.56 -3.11 -7.17
CA VAL A 32 9.84 -4.38 -7.33
C VAL A 32 9.13 -4.39 -8.69
N GLY A 33 9.06 -5.56 -9.32
CA GLY A 33 8.32 -5.80 -10.54
C GLY A 33 7.21 -6.83 -10.32
N VAL A 34 6.11 -6.68 -11.04
CA VAL A 34 4.99 -7.62 -11.11
C VAL A 34 4.77 -7.96 -12.58
N SER A 35 5.11 -9.20 -12.96
CA SER A 35 5.10 -9.65 -14.35
C SER A 35 3.97 -10.63 -14.67
N ASP A 36 3.51 -11.42 -13.70
CA ASP A 36 2.25 -12.13 -13.85
C ASP A 36 1.08 -11.17 -13.55
N LYS A 37 0.19 -11.01 -14.53
CA LYS A 37 -0.90 -10.03 -14.61
C LYS A 37 -0.46 -8.56 -14.52
N GLY A 38 0.23 -8.13 -13.47
CA GLY A 38 0.72 -6.76 -13.34
C GLY A 38 -0.42 -5.73 -13.37
N GLU A 39 -0.24 -4.64 -14.10
CA GLU A 39 -1.22 -3.57 -14.21
C GLU A 39 -2.42 -3.96 -15.09
N LEU A 40 -3.62 -3.73 -14.55
CA LEU A 40 -4.88 -3.92 -15.23
C LEU A 40 -5.27 -2.67 -16.04
N ASN A 41 -5.44 -2.86 -17.33
CA ASN A 41 -5.96 -1.89 -18.27
C ASN A 41 -7.40 -2.24 -18.67
N TYR A 42 -8.21 -1.20 -18.91
CA TYR A 42 -9.57 -1.34 -19.42
C TYR A 42 -9.76 -0.34 -20.55
N ALA A 43 -9.91 -0.85 -21.77
CA ALA A 43 -10.08 -0.07 -22.99
C ALA A 43 -11.07 -0.78 -23.92
N ASP A 44 -11.98 -0.02 -24.54
CA ASP A 44 -12.96 -0.53 -25.51
C ASP A 44 -13.78 -1.74 -25.01
N GLY A 45 -14.14 -1.72 -23.72
CA GLY A 45 -14.88 -2.80 -23.07
C GLY A 45 -14.07 -4.05 -22.74
N ASN A 46 -12.77 -4.06 -23.02
CA ASN A 46 -11.89 -5.21 -22.83
C ASN A 46 -10.85 -4.97 -21.75
N PHE A 47 -10.59 -6.00 -20.95
CA PHE A 47 -9.49 -6.01 -19.99
C PHE A 47 -8.21 -6.52 -20.61
N SER A 48 -7.10 -5.87 -20.29
CA SER A 48 -5.76 -6.34 -20.63
C SER A 48 -4.81 -6.13 -19.46
N TYR A 49 -3.70 -6.85 -19.50
CA TYR A 49 -2.75 -6.96 -18.41
C TYR A 49 -1.35 -6.65 -18.94
N GLN A 50 -0.57 -5.86 -18.21
CA GLN A 50 0.79 -5.52 -18.60
C GLN A 50 1.75 -5.58 -17.42
N ASN A 51 3.02 -5.85 -17.71
CA ASN A 51 4.07 -5.83 -16.70
C ASN A 51 4.13 -4.46 -16.02
N TRP A 52 4.24 -4.48 -14.70
CA TRP A 52 4.33 -3.28 -13.87
C TRP A 52 5.59 -3.29 -13.02
N ASN A 53 6.11 -2.11 -12.67
CA ASN A 53 7.17 -1.99 -11.68
C ASN A 53 7.07 -0.68 -10.90
N SER A 54 7.65 -0.65 -9.70
CA SER A 54 7.55 0.49 -8.78
C SER A 54 8.22 1.77 -9.29
N ALA A 55 9.06 1.73 -10.34
CA ALA A 55 9.59 2.96 -10.93
C ALA A 55 8.49 3.80 -11.60
N GLN A 56 7.39 3.16 -12.02
CA GLN A 56 6.21 3.82 -12.59
C GLN A 56 5.41 4.64 -11.57
N LEU A 57 5.77 4.61 -10.27
CA LEU A 57 5.08 5.36 -9.20
C LEU A 57 5.41 6.86 -9.16
N SER A 58 6.24 7.36 -10.06
CA SER A 58 6.56 8.80 -10.17
C SER A 58 5.54 9.55 -11.04
N GLY A 59 5.61 10.88 -11.03
CA GLY A 59 4.89 11.76 -11.96
C GLY A 59 3.58 12.35 -11.44
N LYS A 60 2.97 11.76 -10.41
CA LYS A 60 1.75 12.26 -9.74
C LYS A 60 1.88 12.12 -8.23
N VAL A 61 1.13 12.91 -7.48
CA VAL A 61 0.90 12.63 -6.05
C VAL A 61 0.05 11.36 -5.96
N ARG A 62 0.41 10.42 -5.10
CA ARG A 62 -0.27 9.12 -5.04
C ARG A 62 -0.65 8.70 -3.64
N VAL A 63 -1.76 7.99 -3.54
CA VAL A 63 -1.99 7.03 -2.46
C VAL A 63 -1.82 5.64 -3.04
N ILE A 64 -0.89 4.87 -2.49
CA ILE A 64 -0.78 3.44 -2.74
C ILE A 64 -1.59 2.72 -1.66
N GLN A 65 -2.44 1.79 -2.11
CA GLN A 65 -3.15 0.86 -1.25
C GLN A 65 -2.66 -0.55 -1.60
N HIS A 66 -1.85 -1.15 -0.73
CA HIS A 66 -1.58 -2.58 -0.83
C HIS A 66 -2.67 -3.33 -0.04
N ILE A 67 -3.26 -4.37 -0.63
CA ILE A 67 -4.37 -5.12 -0.04
C ILE A 67 -4.13 -6.61 -0.28
N ALA A 68 -4.15 -7.43 0.77
CA ALA A 68 -4.25 -8.89 0.60
C ALA A 68 -5.56 -9.26 -0.11
N GLY A 69 -5.60 -10.33 -0.91
CA GLY A 69 -6.76 -10.80 -1.69
C GLY A 69 -7.94 -11.33 -0.85
N ARG A 70 -8.34 -10.62 0.20
CA ARG A 70 -9.34 -10.99 1.21
C ARG A 70 -10.25 -9.79 1.47
N SER A 71 -11.54 -10.03 1.69
CA SER A 71 -12.48 -8.94 2.07
C SER A 71 -12.04 -8.22 3.34
N SER A 72 -11.60 -8.96 4.36
CA SER A 72 -11.13 -8.38 5.61
C SER A 72 -10.02 -7.34 5.44
N ALA A 73 -9.12 -7.54 4.46
CA ALA A 73 -8.05 -6.60 4.16
C ALA A 73 -8.54 -5.39 3.37
N LYS A 74 -9.49 -5.60 2.44
CA LYS A 74 -10.13 -4.54 1.66
C LYS A 74 -10.81 -3.52 2.59
N ASP A 75 -11.53 -4.01 3.60
CA ASP A 75 -12.36 -3.18 4.47
C ASP A 75 -11.52 -2.38 5.50
N MET A 76 -10.24 -2.73 5.72
CA MET A 76 -9.38 -2.13 6.77
C MET A 76 -9.22 -0.61 6.64
N ASN A 77 -9.22 -0.09 5.41
CA ASN A 77 -8.94 1.30 5.12
C ASN A 77 -10.09 2.00 4.36
N ASP A 78 -11.31 1.44 4.43
CA ASP A 78 -12.52 2.04 3.87
C ASP A 78 -12.73 3.52 4.26
N PRO A 79 -12.50 3.95 5.52
CA PRO A 79 -12.62 5.35 5.89
C PRO A 79 -11.70 6.28 5.07
N LEU A 80 -10.49 5.82 4.72
CA LEU A 80 -9.58 6.59 3.87
C LEU A 80 -10.09 6.64 2.42
N ILE A 81 -10.57 5.51 1.89
CA ILE A 81 -11.09 5.43 0.52
C ILE A 81 -12.26 6.41 0.34
N GLU A 82 -13.19 6.42 1.30
CA GLU A 82 -14.33 7.33 1.28
C GLU A 82 -13.91 8.79 1.42
N ALA A 83 -12.90 9.07 2.25
CA ALA A 83 -12.35 10.42 2.38
C ALA A 83 -11.70 10.91 1.06
N ILE A 84 -10.94 10.05 0.35
CA ILE A 84 -10.34 10.38 -0.94
C ILE A 84 -11.41 10.65 -2.00
N LYS A 85 -12.47 9.82 -2.07
CA LYS A 85 -13.60 10.03 -2.99
C LYS A 85 -14.26 11.40 -2.73
N LYS A 86 -14.51 11.74 -1.46
CA LYS A 86 -15.10 13.02 -1.06
C LYS A 86 -14.19 14.22 -1.36
N ALA A 87 -12.88 14.04 -1.30
CA ALA A 87 -11.91 15.10 -1.55
C ALA A 87 -11.86 15.55 -3.02
N LYS A 88 -12.39 14.75 -3.97
CA LYS A 88 -12.48 15.09 -5.40
C LYS A 88 -11.14 15.61 -5.96
N LEU A 89 -10.07 14.89 -5.66
CA LEU A 89 -8.70 15.29 -6.01
C LEU A 89 -8.51 15.34 -7.54
N PRO A 90 -7.69 16.27 -8.05
CA PRO A 90 -7.52 16.49 -9.49
C PRO A 90 -6.81 15.31 -10.18
N HIS A 91 -7.51 14.59 -11.07
CA HIS A 91 -7.02 13.34 -11.68
C HIS A 91 -5.81 13.50 -12.62
N ASP A 92 -5.52 14.71 -13.08
CA ASP A 92 -4.32 15.06 -13.86
C ASP A 92 -3.06 15.07 -12.99
N ARG A 93 -3.18 15.44 -11.69
CA ARG A 93 -2.06 15.57 -10.74
C ARG A 93 -2.04 14.52 -9.63
N TYR A 94 -3.16 13.86 -9.39
CA TYR A 94 -3.35 12.83 -8.37
C TYR A 94 -3.73 11.47 -8.99
N GLN A 95 -3.28 10.38 -8.37
CA GLN A 95 -3.73 9.03 -8.71
C GLN A 95 -3.70 8.07 -7.50
N THR A 96 -4.78 7.33 -7.29
CA THR A 96 -4.78 6.15 -6.41
C THR A 96 -4.19 4.96 -7.14
N THR A 97 -3.27 4.24 -6.51
CA THR A 97 -2.67 3.00 -7.01
C THR A 97 -3.01 1.86 -6.06
N THR A 98 -3.90 0.96 -6.46
CA THR A 98 -4.29 -0.21 -5.67
C THR A 98 -3.53 -1.43 -6.15
N ILE A 99 -2.75 -2.04 -5.26
CA ILE A 99 -2.00 -3.27 -5.50
C ILE A 99 -2.68 -4.36 -4.70
N VAL A 100 -3.25 -5.36 -5.38
CA VAL A 100 -3.92 -6.49 -4.74
C VAL A 100 -3.03 -7.72 -4.83
N ASN A 101 -2.60 -8.21 -3.67
CA ASN A 101 -1.83 -9.44 -3.55
C ASN A 101 -2.78 -10.65 -3.60
N THR A 102 -2.85 -11.33 -4.75
CA THR A 102 -3.73 -12.50 -4.90
C THR A 102 -3.09 -13.82 -4.44
N ASP A 103 -1.77 -13.84 -4.16
CA ASP A 103 -1.10 -14.96 -3.46
C ASP A 103 -1.67 -15.14 -2.04
N ASP A 104 -2.19 -14.06 -1.46
CA ASP A 104 -2.82 -14.06 -0.14
C ASP A 104 -4.36 -14.13 -0.22
N ALA A 105 -4.91 -14.63 -1.33
CA ALA A 105 -6.33 -14.94 -1.43
C ALA A 105 -6.69 -16.19 -0.62
N LEU A 106 -7.98 -16.35 -0.29
CA LEU A 106 -8.48 -17.62 0.25
C LEU A 106 -8.47 -18.69 -0.86
N MET A 107 -8.28 -19.95 -0.47
CA MET A 107 -8.31 -21.08 -1.40
C MET A 107 -9.62 -21.06 -2.20
N GLY A 108 -9.52 -21.07 -3.52
CA GLY A 108 -10.69 -21.04 -4.42
C GLY A 108 -11.32 -19.64 -4.64
N THR A 109 -10.81 -18.56 -4.04
CA THR A 109 -11.41 -17.21 -4.20
C THR A 109 -10.67 -16.30 -5.19
N ALA A 110 -9.54 -16.72 -5.75
CA ALA A 110 -8.71 -15.88 -6.62
C ALA A 110 -9.48 -15.29 -7.83
N MET A 111 -10.39 -16.06 -8.43
CA MET A 111 -11.23 -15.58 -9.54
C MET A 111 -12.18 -14.45 -9.11
N PHE A 112 -12.78 -14.56 -7.93
CA PHE A 112 -13.67 -13.52 -7.39
C PHE A 112 -12.89 -12.25 -7.03
N VAL A 113 -11.69 -12.39 -6.47
CA VAL A 113 -10.80 -11.25 -6.22
C VAL A 113 -10.50 -10.53 -7.53
N ARG A 114 -10.14 -11.26 -8.60
CA ARG A 114 -9.89 -10.67 -9.92
C ARG A 114 -11.12 -9.96 -10.49
N SER A 115 -12.30 -10.57 -10.42
CA SER A 115 -13.55 -9.93 -10.86
C SER A 115 -13.82 -8.64 -10.10
N SER A 116 -13.58 -8.63 -8.78
CA SER A 116 -13.75 -7.42 -7.96
C SER A 116 -12.77 -6.30 -8.36
N ILE A 117 -11.54 -6.63 -8.74
CA ILE A 117 -10.56 -5.66 -9.25
C ILE A 117 -11.02 -5.10 -10.61
N GLU A 118 -11.50 -5.96 -11.51
CA GLU A 118 -12.04 -5.59 -12.82
C GLU A 118 -13.25 -4.65 -12.70
N ASP A 119 -14.19 -4.95 -11.80
CA ASP A 119 -15.33 -4.08 -11.53
C ASP A 119 -14.91 -2.73 -10.90
N SER A 120 -13.93 -2.76 -9.98
CA SER A 120 -13.35 -1.53 -9.42
C SER A 120 -12.68 -0.66 -10.50
N LYS A 121 -12.03 -1.27 -11.50
CA LYS A 121 -11.43 -0.55 -12.63
C LYS A 121 -12.48 0.11 -13.52
N LYS A 122 -13.65 -0.52 -13.72
CA LYS A 122 -14.78 0.09 -14.43
C LYS A 122 -15.36 1.28 -13.67
N GLU A 123 -15.50 1.16 -12.35
CA GLU A 123 -16.03 2.24 -11.50
C GLU A 123 -15.04 3.41 -11.38
N PHE A 124 -13.74 3.12 -11.28
CA PHE A 124 -12.67 4.11 -11.08
C PHE A 124 -11.61 4.04 -12.20
N PRO A 125 -11.94 4.42 -13.45
CA PRO A 125 -11.04 4.25 -14.59
C PRO A 125 -9.73 5.06 -14.48
N TRP A 126 -9.74 6.16 -13.72
CA TRP A 126 -8.55 6.99 -13.44
C TRP A 126 -7.57 6.37 -12.44
N SER A 127 -8.02 5.39 -11.65
CA SER A 127 -7.18 4.67 -10.68
C SER A 127 -6.33 3.61 -11.36
N GLN A 128 -5.14 3.39 -10.81
CA GLN A 128 -4.22 2.33 -11.23
C GLN A 128 -4.49 1.08 -10.39
N PHE A 129 -4.62 -0.08 -11.04
CA PHE A 129 -4.83 -1.35 -10.36
C PHE A 129 -3.76 -2.34 -10.80
N ILE A 130 -3.11 -2.99 -9.83
CA ILE A 130 -2.06 -3.98 -10.04
C ILE A 130 -2.51 -5.28 -9.38
N VAL A 131 -2.48 -6.36 -10.14
CA VAL A 131 -2.70 -7.72 -9.66
C VAL A 131 -1.33 -8.34 -9.41
N ASP A 132 -0.96 -8.46 -8.14
CA ASP A 132 0.29 -9.10 -7.71
C ASP A 132 0.05 -10.57 -7.42
N SER A 133 0.15 -11.39 -8.46
CA SER A 133 -0.13 -12.82 -8.41
C SER A 133 0.75 -13.59 -7.43
N ASP A 134 2.01 -13.18 -7.29
CA ASP A 134 3.03 -13.91 -6.55
C ASP A 134 3.38 -13.25 -5.20
N GLY A 135 2.67 -12.19 -4.82
CA GLY A 135 2.92 -11.42 -3.60
C GLY A 135 4.31 -10.77 -3.57
N ASN A 136 4.85 -10.41 -4.74
CA ASN A 136 6.18 -9.82 -4.89
C ASN A 136 6.29 -8.49 -4.14
N VAL A 137 5.24 -7.66 -4.21
CA VAL A 137 5.20 -6.35 -3.56
C VAL A 137 5.20 -6.50 -2.04
N ARG A 138 4.36 -7.40 -1.51
CA ARG A 138 4.34 -7.71 -0.08
C ARG A 138 5.72 -8.11 0.43
N LYS A 139 6.40 -9.03 -0.29
CA LYS A 139 7.74 -9.52 0.07
C LYS A 139 8.79 -8.41 -0.01
N ALA A 140 8.78 -7.62 -1.09
CA ALA A 140 9.77 -6.56 -1.30
C ALA A 140 9.64 -5.39 -0.32
N TRP A 141 8.43 -5.10 0.16
CA TRP A 141 8.15 -4.00 1.10
C TRP A 141 8.08 -4.46 2.57
N ASP A 142 8.31 -5.74 2.82
CA ASP A 142 8.25 -6.39 4.13
C ASP A 142 6.87 -6.24 4.80
N LEU A 143 5.78 -6.30 4.02
CA LEU A 143 4.44 -6.08 4.56
C LEU A 143 3.92 -7.30 5.31
N GLN A 144 3.13 -7.02 6.35
CA GLN A 144 2.39 -8.05 7.08
C GLN A 144 1.43 -8.81 6.15
N PRO A 145 1.34 -10.15 6.30
CA PRO A 145 0.38 -10.93 5.55
C PRO A 145 -1.05 -10.61 5.99
N LYS A 146 -2.02 -10.89 5.12
CA LYS A 146 -3.47 -10.79 5.34
C LYS A 146 -4.00 -9.39 5.62
N GLY A 147 -3.14 -8.37 5.59
CA GLY A 147 -3.46 -6.99 5.92
C GLY A 147 -3.56 -6.06 4.71
N SER A 148 -3.60 -4.77 5.03
CA SER A 148 -3.55 -3.67 4.06
C SER A 148 -2.55 -2.62 4.53
N ALA A 149 -1.82 -2.03 3.59
CA ALA A 149 -0.89 -0.93 3.85
C ALA A 149 -1.23 0.30 3.00
N ILE A 150 -1.04 1.48 3.58
CA ILE A 150 -1.24 2.78 2.95
C ILE A 150 0.09 3.51 2.85
N VAL A 151 0.43 4.00 1.66
CA VAL A 151 1.61 4.84 1.43
C VAL A 151 1.20 6.08 0.64
N VAL A 152 1.60 7.27 1.11
CA VAL A 152 1.44 8.52 0.37
C VAL A 152 2.75 8.87 -0.30
N LEU A 153 2.73 9.13 -1.60
CA LEU A 153 3.88 9.57 -2.37
C LEU A 153 3.72 11.01 -2.87
N ASP A 154 4.82 11.77 -2.89
CA ASP A 154 4.91 13.02 -3.66
C ASP A 154 5.08 12.74 -5.17
N LYS A 155 5.09 13.80 -5.99
CA LYS A 155 5.25 13.69 -7.45
C LYS A 155 6.58 13.05 -7.87
N GLN A 156 7.60 13.13 -7.02
CA GLN A 156 8.91 12.52 -7.25
C GLN A 156 8.94 11.04 -6.82
N GLY A 157 7.82 10.48 -6.36
CA GLY A 157 7.69 9.11 -5.90
C GLY A 157 8.31 8.87 -4.52
N ARG A 158 8.53 9.93 -3.72
CA ARG A 158 9.08 9.82 -2.37
C ARG A 158 7.97 9.68 -1.35
N ILE A 159 8.20 8.83 -0.35
CA ILE A 159 7.25 8.53 0.71
C ILE A 159 7.08 9.73 1.64
N GLN A 160 5.83 10.13 1.81
CA GLN A 160 5.40 11.26 2.63
C GLN A 160 4.59 10.82 3.86
N PHE A 161 4.05 9.60 3.81
CA PHE A 161 3.38 8.89 4.89
C PHE A 161 3.40 7.40 4.55
N ALA A 162 3.54 6.53 5.55
CA ALA A 162 3.40 5.09 5.36
C ALA A 162 2.85 4.44 6.63
N LYS A 163 1.94 3.48 6.47
CA LYS A 163 1.46 2.62 7.53
C LYS A 163 1.08 1.26 6.98
N ASP A 164 1.55 0.20 7.65
CA ASP A 164 1.11 -1.17 7.42
C ASP A 164 0.09 -1.54 8.49
N GLY A 165 -1.18 -1.65 8.10
CA GLY A 165 -2.33 -1.83 8.97
C GLY A 165 -3.43 -0.79 8.78
N ALA A 166 -4.45 -0.86 9.64
CA ALA A 166 -5.60 0.02 9.60
C ALA A 166 -5.23 1.43 10.07
N LEU A 167 -5.72 2.45 9.37
CA LEU A 167 -5.60 3.83 9.79
C LEU A 167 -6.64 4.18 10.85
N THR A 168 -6.20 4.94 11.84
CA THR A 168 -7.06 5.64 12.80
C THR A 168 -7.73 6.84 12.13
N PRO A 169 -8.85 7.37 12.68
CA PRO A 169 -9.49 8.57 12.16
C PRO A 169 -8.53 9.77 12.02
N GLU A 170 -7.60 9.92 12.98
CA GLU A 170 -6.60 10.99 12.98
C GLU A 170 -5.60 10.81 11.83
N GLU A 171 -5.14 9.59 11.59
CA GLU A 171 -4.25 9.29 10.46
C GLU A 171 -4.95 9.47 9.11
N VAL A 172 -6.25 9.18 9.01
CA VAL A 172 -7.03 9.48 7.80
C VAL A 172 -7.02 10.99 7.54
N GLN A 173 -7.28 11.81 8.56
CA GLN A 173 -7.22 13.28 8.43
C GLN A 173 -5.81 13.76 8.06
N GLN A 174 -4.78 13.15 8.64
CA GLN A 174 -3.39 13.44 8.32
C GLN A 174 -3.09 13.14 6.84
N VAL A 175 -3.51 11.97 6.33
CA VAL A 175 -3.32 11.60 4.92
C VAL A 175 -4.02 12.60 4.00
N ILE A 176 -5.29 12.93 4.24
CA ILE A 176 -6.03 13.90 3.41
C ILE A 176 -5.36 15.27 3.42
N SER A 177 -4.96 15.75 4.61
CA SER A 177 -4.24 17.03 4.74
C SER A 177 -2.92 17.02 3.98
N LYS A 178 -2.17 15.91 4.05
CA LYS A 178 -0.91 15.72 3.32
C LYS A 178 -1.13 15.76 1.81
N LEU A 179 -2.20 15.12 1.31
CA LEU A 179 -2.54 15.14 -0.11
C LEU A 179 -2.84 16.56 -0.60
N HIS A 180 -3.62 17.34 0.15
CA HIS A 180 -3.89 18.73 -0.20
C HIS A 180 -2.62 19.59 -0.22
N GLN A 181 -1.71 19.40 0.74
CA GLN A 181 -0.41 20.10 0.74
C GLN A 181 0.43 19.74 -0.48
N LEU A 182 0.53 18.45 -0.82
CA LEU A 182 1.32 17.99 -1.97
C LEU A 182 0.74 18.45 -3.31
N LEU A 183 -0.59 18.62 -3.38
CA LEU A 183 -1.31 19.10 -4.56
C LEU A 183 -1.43 20.63 -4.63
N ALA A 184 -0.99 21.37 -3.63
CA ALA A 184 -0.86 22.81 -3.72
C ALA A 184 0.44 23.24 -4.42
N ASN A 185 1.44 22.34 -4.47
CA ASN A 185 2.78 22.56 -5.04
C ASN A 185 2.94 22.00 -6.46
#